data_AF-A0A2G6KHM6-F1
#
_entry.id   AF-A0A2G6KHM6-F1
#
_cell.length_a   1.000
_cell.length_b   1.000
_cell.length_c   1.000
_cell.angle_alpha   90.00
_cell.angle_beta   90.00
_cell.angle_gamma   90.00
#
_symmetry.space_group_name_H-M   'P 1'
#
loop_
_entity.id
_entity.type
_entity.pdbx_description
1 polymer ?
#
loop_
_entity_poly.entity_id
_entity_poly.type
_entity_poly.pdbx_seq_one_letter_code
_entity_poly.pdbx_strand_id
1 'polypeptide(L)'
;MKFWPAMMIRENAIDAVIVTTKDCDHDVYICRAMELDCDVITEKPMTTNEHKCRHILDTQKCTGKSCRVTFNYRYSPPRTQLKDLLMSGKIGKVLSVDFHWMLNTRHGADYFRRWHRNKENSGGLLVHKATHHFDLVNWWLSTVPETVQAVGKRNFYLPQTRTLYRLNNAGERCSDCPDASKCPFLLDFKVLPELQQMYNEQEQYDGYYRDRCVFSDEIDIEDTMQVMVTYRSGATMSYTLHAFMPWEGYTISFNGTHGRIEHICQEVDSINPSFKH
;
A
#
# COMPACT_ATOMS: atom_id res chain seq x y z
N MET A 1 20.68 13.35 13.68
CA MET A 1 19.39 14.08 13.59
C MET A 1 19.69 15.55 13.35
N LYS A 2 19.72 15.99 12.09
CA LYS A 2 19.96 17.39 11.72
C LYS A 2 18.64 17.96 11.21
N PHE A 3 18.21 19.07 11.83
CA PHE A 3 17.07 19.93 11.47
C PHE A 3 15.67 19.29 11.45
N TRP A 4 15.03 19.22 12.63
CA TRP A 4 13.56 19.15 12.71
C TRP A 4 12.99 20.58 12.79
N PRO A 5 11.90 20.92 12.09
CA PRO A 5 11.37 22.29 12.00
C PRO A 5 10.59 22.75 13.25
N ALA A 6 10.99 22.35 14.47
CA ALA A 6 10.28 22.75 15.70
C ALA A 6 10.22 24.27 15.87
N MET A 7 11.29 24.96 15.47
CA MET A 7 11.32 26.43 15.44
C MET A 7 10.31 26.97 14.42
N MET A 8 10.34 26.49 13.17
CA MET A 8 9.38 26.89 12.13
C MET A 8 7.93 26.68 12.57
N ILE A 9 7.60 25.53 13.19
CA ILE A 9 6.24 25.25 13.68
C ILE A 9 5.79 26.30 14.69
N ARG A 10 6.65 26.63 15.67
CA ARG A 10 6.32 27.59 16.72
C ARG A 10 6.32 29.04 16.22
N GLU A 11 7.31 29.43 15.43
CA GLU A 11 7.46 30.79 14.89
C GLU A 11 6.33 31.17 13.94
N ASN A 12 5.78 30.19 13.22
CA ASN A 12 4.70 30.42 12.26
C ASN A 12 3.31 30.04 12.82
N ALA A 13 3.22 29.68 14.11
CA ALA A 13 1.97 29.28 14.77
C ALA A 13 1.18 28.24 13.94
N ILE A 14 1.85 27.17 13.52
CA ILE A 14 1.25 26.14 12.66
C ILE A 14 0.22 25.32 13.45
N ASP A 15 -1.03 25.28 12.97
CA ASP A 15 -2.11 24.51 13.61
C ASP A 15 -2.08 23.02 13.27
N ALA A 16 -1.63 22.68 12.06
CA ALA A 16 -1.65 21.31 11.56
C ALA A 16 -0.46 20.96 10.67
N VAL A 17 -0.03 19.70 10.73
CA VAL A 17 1.07 19.14 9.93
C VAL A 17 0.55 18.02 9.04
N ILE A 18 0.97 18.05 7.77
CA ILE A 18 0.74 16.95 6.83
C ILE A 18 2.00 16.09 6.75
N VAL A 19 1.90 14.82 7.13
CA VAL A 19 3.01 13.85 7.10
C VAL A 19 2.90 13.01 5.83
N THR A 20 3.87 13.16 4.94
CA THR A 20 3.97 12.43 3.65
C THR A 20 5.34 11.78 3.48
N THR A 21 5.97 11.40 4.59
CA THR A 21 7.29 10.77 4.59
C THR A 21 7.17 9.28 4.22
N LYS A 22 8.25 8.53 4.39
CA LYS A 22 8.24 7.07 4.28
C LYS A 22 7.40 6.46 5.41
N ASP A 23 6.72 5.33 5.16
CA ASP A 23 5.79 4.75 6.14
C ASP A 23 6.44 4.49 7.50
N CYS A 24 7.70 4.02 7.51
CA CYS A 24 8.42 3.73 8.75
C CYS A 24 8.77 4.97 9.58
N ASP A 25 8.72 6.15 8.98
CA ASP A 25 9.02 7.40 9.68
C ASP A 25 7.75 8.08 10.18
N HIS A 26 6.56 7.68 9.71
CA HIS A 26 5.30 8.35 10.04
C HIS A 26 5.12 8.57 11.55
N ASP A 27 5.38 7.56 12.38
CA ASP A 27 5.18 7.67 13.83
C ASP A 27 6.05 8.74 14.48
N VAL A 28 7.31 8.87 14.02
CA VAL A 28 8.23 9.92 14.48
C VAL A 28 7.65 11.29 14.17
N TYR A 29 7.18 11.49 12.94
CA TYR A 29 6.70 12.80 12.48
C TYR A 29 5.32 13.14 13.08
N ILE A 30 4.42 12.15 13.18
CA ILE A 30 3.08 12.28 13.78
C ILE A 30 3.20 12.64 15.27
N CYS A 31 3.93 11.84 16.05
CA CYS A 31 4.07 12.08 17.49
C CYS A 31 4.70 13.44 17.74
N ARG A 32 5.75 13.77 16.99
CA ARG A 32 6.47 15.04 17.18
C ARG A 32 5.60 16.25 16.86
N ALA A 33 4.74 16.19 15.84
CA ALA A 33 3.82 17.27 15.53
C ALA A 33 2.79 17.48 16.65
N MET A 34 2.21 16.40 17.19
CA MET A 34 1.26 16.49 18.31
C MET A 34 1.90 17.05 19.58
N GLU A 35 3.15 16.66 19.89
CA GLU A 35 3.93 17.23 21.02
C GLU A 35 4.23 18.72 20.86
N LEU A 36 4.22 19.22 19.63
CA LEU A 36 4.41 20.63 19.30
C LEU A 36 3.07 21.39 19.21
N ASP A 37 2.00 20.79 19.71
CA ASP A 37 0.65 21.35 19.76
C ASP A 37 -0.05 21.45 18.38
N CYS A 38 0.32 20.60 17.42
CA CYS A 38 -0.34 20.55 16.10
C CYS A 38 -1.28 19.35 15.95
N ASP A 39 -2.39 19.53 15.23
CA ASP A 39 -3.13 18.42 14.64
C ASP A 39 -2.35 17.79 13.48
N VAL A 40 -2.65 16.54 13.15
CA VAL A 40 -1.90 15.79 12.13
C VAL A 40 -2.84 15.19 11.09
N ILE A 41 -2.46 15.35 9.82
CA ILE A 41 -2.98 14.57 8.70
C ILE A 41 -1.81 13.74 8.19
N THR A 42 -1.94 12.43 8.13
CA THR A 42 -0.86 11.55 7.64
C THR A 42 -1.30 10.79 6.42
N GLU A 43 -0.37 10.62 5.48
CA GLU A 43 -0.46 9.56 4.49
C GLU A 43 -0.68 8.21 5.15
N LYS A 44 -1.27 7.29 4.38
CA LYS A 44 -1.44 5.90 4.78
C LYS A 44 -0.15 5.12 4.45
N PRO A 45 0.12 4.02 5.18
CA PRO A 45 -0.53 3.58 6.41
C PRO A 45 -0.23 4.54 7.56
N MET A 46 -0.96 4.46 8.67
CA MET A 46 -0.65 5.29 9.84
C MET A 46 0.81 5.11 10.31
N THR A 47 1.31 3.88 10.26
CA THR A 47 2.71 3.49 10.48
C THR A 47 2.86 1.99 10.12
N THR A 48 4.03 1.40 10.36
CA THR A 48 4.39 0.06 9.86
C THR A 48 4.18 -1.10 10.83
N ASN A 49 4.00 -0.84 12.12
CA ASN A 49 3.77 -1.90 13.13
C ASN A 49 2.93 -1.43 14.33
N GLU A 50 2.50 -2.39 15.15
CA GLU A 50 1.62 -2.21 16.30
C GLU A 50 2.23 -1.40 17.44
N HIS A 51 3.55 -1.51 17.66
CA HIS A 51 4.24 -0.74 18.69
C HIS A 51 4.27 0.75 18.35
N LYS A 52 4.54 1.06 17.08
CA LYS A 52 4.48 2.42 16.56
C LYS A 52 3.04 2.95 16.55
N CYS A 53 2.06 2.13 16.18
CA CYS A 53 0.64 2.49 16.29
C CYS A 53 0.27 2.84 17.74
N ARG A 54 0.73 2.04 18.71
CA ARG A 54 0.51 2.30 20.14
C ARG A 54 1.12 3.63 20.56
N HIS A 55 2.36 3.90 20.16
CA HIS A 55 3.04 5.15 20.44
C HIS A 55 2.22 6.36 19.94
N ILE A 56 1.71 6.32 18.70
CA ILE A 56 0.85 7.39 18.17
C ILE A 56 -0.41 7.59 19.01
N LEU A 57 -1.10 6.50 19.38
CA LEU A 57 -2.34 6.57 20.18
C LEU A 57 -2.09 7.12 21.59
N ASP A 58 -0.98 6.73 22.21
CA ASP A 58 -0.60 7.20 23.54
C ASP A 58 -0.22 8.69 23.49
N THR A 59 0.53 9.12 22.49
CA THR A 59 0.86 10.54 22.25
C THR A 59 -0.40 11.37 21.99
N GLN A 60 -1.34 10.86 21.20
CA GLN A 60 -2.63 11.51 20.96
C GLN A 60 -3.39 11.72 22.28
N LYS A 61 -3.40 10.71 23.16
CA LYS A 61 -4.04 10.80 24.48
C LYS A 61 -3.34 11.79 25.41
N CYS A 62 -2.01 11.83 25.41
CA CYS A 62 -1.23 12.71 26.27
C CYS A 62 -1.31 14.19 25.86
N THR A 63 -1.35 14.47 24.55
CA THR A 63 -1.34 15.84 24.00
C THR A 63 -2.74 16.41 23.79
N GLY A 64 -3.75 15.54 23.62
CA GLY A 64 -5.11 15.95 23.27
C GLY A 64 -5.29 16.39 21.81
N LYS A 65 -4.25 16.28 20.97
CA LYS A 65 -4.31 16.58 19.53
C LYS A 65 -4.93 15.42 18.75
N SER A 66 -5.21 15.63 17.47
CA SER A 66 -5.82 14.62 16.59
C SER A 66 -4.88 14.16 15.49
N CYS A 67 -5.02 12.89 15.09
CA CYS A 67 -4.36 12.34 13.90
C CYS A 67 -5.40 11.76 12.94
N ARG A 68 -5.40 12.22 11.69
CA ARG A 68 -6.26 11.73 10.61
C ARG A 68 -5.43 11.04 9.54
N VAL A 69 -5.72 9.76 9.31
CA VAL A 69 -5.11 8.97 8.21
C VAL A 69 -5.88 9.20 6.92
N THR A 70 -5.18 9.44 5.80
CA THR A 70 -5.78 9.75 4.50
C THR A 70 -6.29 8.51 3.74
N PHE A 71 -7.33 7.85 4.25
CA PHE A 71 -8.03 6.79 3.50
C PHE A 71 -8.95 7.36 2.41
N ASN A 72 -8.34 7.95 1.38
CA ASN A 72 -9.02 8.65 0.30
C ASN A 72 -9.98 7.77 -0.54
N TYR A 73 -9.78 6.45 -0.56
CA TYR A 73 -10.63 5.53 -1.34
C TYR A 73 -12.12 5.59 -0.98
N ARG A 74 -12.46 5.94 0.28
CA ARG A 74 -13.85 6.12 0.75
C ARG A 74 -14.64 7.16 -0.05
N TYR A 75 -13.95 8.14 -0.62
CA TYR A 75 -14.58 9.27 -1.31
C TYR A 75 -14.75 9.05 -2.83
N SER A 76 -14.32 7.90 -3.36
CA SER A 76 -14.54 7.59 -4.77
C SER A 76 -16.01 7.18 -5.01
N PRO A 77 -16.68 7.74 -6.04
CA PRO A 77 -18.12 7.49 -6.26
C PRO A 77 -18.55 6.01 -6.26
N PRO A 78 -17.80 5.07 -6.89
CA PRO A 78 -18.19 3.66 -6.86
C PRO A 78 -18.15 3.05 -5.46
N ARG A 79 -17.22 3.50 -4.60
CA ARG A 79 -17.04 2.96 -3.23
C ARG A 79 -18.14 3.50 -2.32
N THR A 80 -18.53 4.77 -2.50
CA THR A 80 -19.68 5.39 -1.83
C THR A 80 -21.00 4.75 -2.26
N GLN A 81 -21.22 4.53 -3.56
CA GLN A 81 -22.43 3.86 -4.05
C GLN A 81 -22.59 2.46 -3.46
N LEU A 82 -21.51 1.68 -3.36
CA LEU A 82 -21.54 0.37 -2.71
C LEU A 82 -21.91 0.49 -1.22
N LYS A 83 -21.42 1.51 -0.52
CA LYS A 83 -21.82 1.78 0.87
C LYS A 83 -23.33 2.04 0.98
N ASP A 84 -23.88 2.86 0.10
CA ASP A 84 -25.31 3.20 0.09
C ASP A 84 -26.19 1.97 -0.18
N LEU A 85 -25.79 1.10 -1.12
CA LEU A 85 -26.49 -0.14 -1.43
C LEU A 85 -26.49 -1.13 -0.24
N LEU A 86 -25.38 -1.23 0.49
CA LEU A 86 -25.30 -2.05 1.68
C LEU A 86 -26.16 -1.46 2.82
N MET A 87 -26.12 -0.14 3.01
CA MET A 87 -26.92 0.56 4.01
C MET A 87 -28.42 0.54 3.72
N SER A 88 -28.82 0.43 2.45
CA SER A 88 -30.24 0.35 2.08
C SER A 88 -30.90 -0.97 2.50
N GLY A 89 -30.14 -1.93 3.03
CA GLY A 89 -30.67 -3.21 3.53
C GLY A 89 -31.15 -4.17 2.43
N LYS A 90 -30.86 -3.89 1.15
CA LYS A 90 -31.36 -4.68 0.00
C LYS A 90 -30.96 -6.15 0.06
N ILE A 91 -29.79 -6.46 0.62
CA ILE A 91 -29.32 -7.84 0.80
C ILE A 91 -29.48 -8.36 2.24
N GLY A 92 -30.16 -7.60 3.12
CA GLY A 92 -30.31 -7.95 4.53
C GLY A 92 -28.99 -7.88 5.30
N LYS A 93 -28.81 -8.76 6.30
CA LYS A 93 -27.58 -8.81 7.11
C LYS A 93 -26.47 -9.48 6.29
N VAL A 94 -25.33 -8.82 6.12
CA VAL A 94 -24.14 -9.42 5.49
C VAL A 94 -23.57 -10.52 6.40
N LEU A 95 -23.36 -11.71 5.83
CA LEU A 95 -22.84 -12.90 6.52
C LEU A 95 -21.40 -13.23 6.08
N SER A 96 -21.06 -13.00 4.81
CA SER A 96 -19.69 -13.20 4.33
C SER A 96 -19.29 -12.22 3.22
N VAL A 97 -17.98 -12.02 3.08
CA VAL A 97 -17.36 -11.19 2.05
C VAL A 97 -16.26 -11.97 1.33
N ASP A 98 -16.32 -11.99 0.01
CA ASP A 98 -15.25 -12.51 -0.85
C ASP A 98 -14.54 -11.32 -1.51
N PHE A 99 -13.25 -11.11 -1.25
CA PHE A 99 -12.53 -9.93 -1.73
C PHE A 99 -11.18 -10.27 -2.37
N HIS A 100 -11.09 -10.10 -3.67
CA HIS A 100 -9.89 -10.35 -4.46
C HIS A 100 -9.36 -9.03 -5.03
N TRP A 101 -8.16 -8.63 -4.65
CA TRP A 101 -7.47 -7.48 -5.23
C TRP A 101 -6.25 -7.94 -6.03
N MET A 102 -6.17 -7.55 -7.29
CA MET A 102 -5.13 -7.96 -8.22
C MET A 102 -4.36 -6.73 -8.65
N LEU A 103 -3.04 -6.72 -8.47
CA LEU A 103 -2.15 -5.73 -9.06
C LEU A 103 -1.51 -6.34 -10.28
N ASN A 104 -1.46 -5.58 -11.37
CA ASN A 104 -0.78 -6.07 -12.55
C ASN A 104 0.74 -6.11 -12.31
N THR A 105 1.48 -6.80 -13.19
CA THR A 105 2.93 -6.93 -13.07
C THR A 105 3.67 -5.60 -13.10
N ARG A 106 3.12 -4.54 -13.74
CA ARG A 106 3.73 -3.21 -13.80
C ARG A 106 3.65 -2.49 -12.45
N HIS A 107 2.44 -2.32 -11.92
CA HIS A 107 2.22 -1.64 -10.64
C HIS A 107 2.76 -2.48 -9.47
N GLY A 108 2.52 -3.79 -9.53
CA GLY A 108 3.13 -4.75 -8.63
C GLY A 108 4.64 -4.56 -8.53
N ALA A 109 5.35 -4.65 -9.66
CA ALA A 109 6.79 -4.49 -9.74
C ALA A 109 7.30 -3.19 -9.10
N ASP A 110 6.56 -2.09 -9.22
CA ASP A 110 6.98 -0.80 -8.65
C ASP A 110 7.17 -0.87 -7.12
N TYR A 111 6.41 -1.71 -6.39
CA TYR A 111 6.66 -1.93 -4.96
C TYR A 111 7.95 -2.70 -4.67
N PHE A 112 8.35 -3.60 -5.58
CA PHE A 112 9.53 -4.46 -5.43
C PHE A 112 10.85 -3.77 -5.85
N ARG A 113 10.78 -2.65 -6.58
CA ARG A 113 11.95 -1.79 -6.89
C ARG A 113 12.27 -0.79 -5.78
N ARG A 114 11.22 -0.19 -5.24
CA ARG A 114 11.31 0.98 -4.38
C ARG A 114 11.59 0.56 -2.94
N TRP A 115 11.65 1.52 -2.04
CA TRP A 115 11.88 1.25 -0.62
C TRP A 115 10.83 0.34 0.04
N HIS A 116 9.63 0.24 -0.55
CA HIS A 116 8.55 -0.63 -0.07
C HIS A 116 8.96 -2.10 0.01
N ARG A 117 9.96 -2.51 -0.78
CA ARG A 117 10.47 -3.88 -0.87
C ARG A 117 11.07 -4.45 0.44
N ASN A 118 11.27 -3.58 1.43
CA ASN A 118 11.76 -3.94 2.76
C ASN A 118 10.66 -3.71 3.80
N LYS A 119 10.34 -4.71 4.62
CA LYS A 119 9.29 -4.69 5.66
C LYS A 119 9.58 -3.66 6.72
N GLU A 120 10.85 -3.44 7.06
CA GLU A 120 11.26 -2.37 7.98
C GLU A 120 10.70 -1.01 7.52
N ASN A 121 10.65 -0.79 6.21
CA ASN A 121 10.21 0.46 5.64
C ASN A 121 8.69 0.58 5.48
N SER A 122 7.97 -0.52 5.23
CA SER A 122 6.58 -0.50 4.73
C SER A 122 5.59 -1.38 5.49
N GLY A 123 6.07 -2.30 6.32
CA GLY A 123 5.27 -3.38 6.90
C GLY A 123 4.83 -4.44 5.87
N GLY A 124 5.29 -4.36 4.62
CA GLY A 124 4.83 -5.20 3.51
C GLY A 124 3.51 -4.74 2.90
N LEU A 125 3.06 -5.41 1.83
CA LEU A 125 1.90 -4.93 1.06
C LEU A 125 0.56 -5.09 1.79
N LEU A 126 0.46 -5.95 2.81
CA LEU A 126 -0.72 -5.96 3.68
C LEU A 126 -0.86 -4.66 4.49
N VAL A 127 0.25 -4.03 4.84
CA VAL A 127 0.25 -2.75 5.57
C VAL A 127 0.25 -1.58 4.60
N HIS A 128 1.20 -1.50 3.67
CA HIS A 128 1.31 -0.36 2.77
C HIS A 128 0.13 -0.23 1.80
N LYS A 129 -0.33 -1.34 1.20
CA LYS A 129 -1.35 -1.33 0.14
C LYS A 129 -2.72 -1.73 0.67
N ALA A 130 -2.82 -2.89 1.33
CA ALA A 130 -4.10 -3.46 1.72
C ALA A 130 -4.77 -2.74 2.88
N THR A 131 -4.10 -1.83 3.59
CA THR A 131 -4.77 -0.98 4.59
C THR A 131 -5.94 -0.20 4.01
N HIS A 132 -5.85 0.29 2.77
CA HIS A 132 -7.01 0.86 2.07
C HIS A 132 -8.16 -0.14 1.90
N HIS A 133 -7.84 -1.40 1.63
CA HIS A 133 -8.83 -2.44 1.36
C HIS A 133 -9.55 -2.82 2.64
N PHE A 134 -8.81 -3.03 3.74
CA PHE A 134 -9.39 -3.31 5.05
C PHE A 134 -10.17 -2.10 5.60
N ASP A 135 -9.67 -0.89 5.38
CA ASP A 135 -10.39 0.34 5.70
C ASP A 135 -11.76 0.41 5.01
N LEU A 136 -11.81 0.09 3.71
CA LEU A 136 -13.05 0.04 2.93
C LEU A 136 -14.01 -1.02 3.46
N VAL A 137 -13.56 -2.24 3.76
CA VAL A 137 -14.44 -3.30 4.25
C VAL A 137 -14.97 -2.97 5.65
N ASN A 138 -14.13 -2.47 6.56
CA ASN A 138 -14.56 -2.00 7.87
C ASN A 138 -15.63 -0.91 7.75
N TRP A 139 -15.42 0.03 6.82
CA TRP A 139 -16.36 1.10 6.55
C TRP A 139 -17.65 0.58 5.93
N TRP A 140 -17.60 -0.28 4.92
CA TRP A 140 -18.77 -0.88 4.27
C TRP A 140 -19.64 -1.67 5.24
N LEU A 141 -19.01 -2.51 6.06
CA LEU A 141 -19.70 -3.35 7.04
C LEU A 141 -20.07 -2.61 8.34
N SER A 142 -19.59 -1.37 8.54
CA SER A 142 -19.75 -0.60 9.78
C SER A 142 -19.34 -1.41 11.03
N THR A 143 -18.23 -2.14 10.92
CA THR A 143 -17.75 -3.02 11.98
C THR A 143 -16.22 -3.13 11.91
N VAL A 144 -15.63 -3.81 12.89
CA VAL A 144 -14.17 -3.97 12.99
C VAL A 144 -13.82 -5.46 13.14
N PRO A 145 -12.61 -5.86 12.71
CA PRO A 145 -12.13 -7.22 12.88
C PRO A 145 -12.13 -7.64 14.36
N GLU A 146 -12.46 -8.90 14.61
CA GLU A 146 -12.31 -9.57 15.91
C GLU A 146 -11.13 -10.54 15.88
N THR A 147 -11.03 -11.37 14.85
CA THR A 147 -9.89 -12.27 14.64
C THR A 147 -9.42 -12.23 13.19
N VAL A 148 -8.13 -12.47 13.00
CA VAL A 148 -7.46 -12.47 11.69
C VAL A 148 -6.52 -13.66 11.62
N GLN A 149 -6.54 -14.37 10.49
CA GLN A 149 -5.54 -15.38 10.11
C GLN A 149 -5.00 -15.01 8.74
N ALA A 150 -3.68 -15.01 8.58
CA ALA A 150 -3.03 -14.58 7.35
C ALA A 150 -1.92 -15.54 6.95
N VAL A 151 -1.78 -15.76 5.64
CA VAL A 151 -0.64 -16.42 5.03
C VAL A 151 -0.12 -15.51 3.93
N GLY A 152 1.20 -15.34 3.88
CA GLY A 152 1.85 -14.54 2.87
C GLY A 152 3.16 -15.18 2.44
N LYS A 153 3.50 -15.03 1.16
CA LYS A 153 4.76 -15.52 0.60
C LYS A 153 5.23 -14.63 -0.55
N ARG A 154 6.54 -14.58 -0.75
CA ARG A 154 7.18 -14.09 -1.99
C ARG A 154 7.37 -15.27 -2.94
N ASN A 155 6.64 -15.30 -4.04
CA ASN A 155 6.64 -16.40 -5.01
C ASN A 155 7.11 -15.96 -6.41
N PHE A 156 6.72 -14.78 -6.86
CA PHE A 156 6.99 -14.27 -8.20
C PHE A 156 8.24 -13.39 -8.23
N TYR A 157 8.41 -12.47 -7.27
CA TYR A 157 9.54 -11.54 -7.23
C TYR A 157 10.78 -12.13 -6.50
N LEU A 158 11.15 -13.34 -6.92
CA LEU A 158 12.29 -14.10 -6.40
C LEU A 158 13.49 -14.03 -7.35
N PRO A 159 14.73 -14.17 -6.86
CA PRO A 159 15.92 -14.30 -7.71
C PRO A 159 15.80 -15.41 -8.76
N GLN A 160 15.16 -16.53 -8.41
CA GLN A 160 14.98 -17.68 -9.30
C GLN A 160 14.11 -17.35 -10.52
N THR A 161 13.18 -16.39 -10.40
CA THR A 161 12.30 -15.96 -11.50
C THR A 161 13.07 -15.32 -12.65
N ARG A 162 14.29 -14.82 -12.42
CA ARG A 162 15.21 -14.33 -13.47
C ARG A 162 15.42 -15.35 -14.58
N THR A 163 15.44 -16.64 -14.24
CA THR A 163 15.66 -17.73 -15.21
C THR A 163 14.54 -17.82 -16.25
N LEU A 164 13.29 -17.54 -15.87
CA LEU A 164 12.15 -17.53 -16.79
C LEU A 164 12.32 -16.50 -17.91
N TYR A 165 13.02 -15.40 -17.61
CA TYR A 165 13.29 -14.29 -18.54
C TYR A 165 14.71 -14.32 -19.10
N ARG A 166 15.47 -15.41 -18.86
CA ARG A 166 16.86 -15.59 -19.30
C ARG A 166 17.80 -14.48 -18.79
N LEU A 167 17.54 -13.93 -17.59
CA LEU A 167 18.30 -12.83 -16.99
C LEU A 167 19.45 -13.35 -16.10
N ASN A 168 20.45 -13.99 -16.70
CA ASN A 168 21.54 -14.68 -16.00
C ASN A 168 22.56 -13.72 -15.36
N ASN A 169 22.67 -12.49 -15.86
CA ASN A 169 23.63 -11.47 -15.43
C ASN A 169 22.89 -10.20 -14.93
N ALA A 170 21.70 -10.36 -14.34
CA ALA A 170 20.91 -9.22 -13.87
C ALA A 170 21.65 -8.46 -12.75
N GLY A 171 21.94 -7.18 -13.01
CA GLY A 171 22.52 -6.24 -12.05
C GLY A 171 21.53 -5.81 -10.96
N GLU A 172 22.01 -4.95 -10.07
CA GLU A 172 21.21 -4.40 -8.96
C GLU A 172 20.28 -3.28 -9.43
N ARG A 173 20.68 -2.51 -10.45
CA ARG A 173 19.90 -1.42 -11.02
C ARG A 173 19.60 -1.66 -12.49
N CYS A 174 18.49 -1.12 -12.99
CA CYS A 174 18.17 -1.22 -14.41
C CYS A 174 19.14 -0.41 -15.28
N SER A 175 19.60 0.74 -14.77
CA SER A 175 20.50 1.67 -15.47
C SER A 175 21.84 1.08 -15.89
N ASP A 176 22.38 0.11 -15.13
CA ASP A 176 23.66 -0.55 -15.39
C ASP A 176 23.55 -2.07 -15.61
N CYS A 177 22.33 -2.61 -15.66
CA CYS A 177 22.12 -4.05 -15.80
C CYS A 177 22.58 -4.58 -17.17
N PRO A 178 23.52 -5.54 -17.22
CA PRO A 178 23.96 -6.18 -18.47
C PRO A 178 22.82 -6.80 -19.27
N ASP A 179 21.77 -7.23 -18.57
CA ASP A 179 20.62 -7.91 -19.11
C ASP A 179 19.41 -6.99 -19.36
N ALA A 180 19.57 -5.67 -19.21
CA ALA A 180 18.49 -4.69 -19.31
C ALA A 180 17.68 -4.80 -20.62
N SER A 181 18.35 -4.97 -21.75
CA SER A 181 17.74 -4.94 -23.09
C SER A 181 16.71 -6.05 -23.35
N LYS A 182 16.79 -7.16 -22.60
CA LYS A 182 15.88 -8.31 -22.64
C LYS A 182 14.91 -8.38 -21.45
N CYS A 183 15.06 -7.50 -20.46
CA CYS A 183 14.28 -7.54 -19.24
C CYS A 183 12.88 -6.91 -19.47
N PRO A 184 11.77 -7.66 -19.26
CA PRO A 184 10.41 -7.09 -19.36
C PRO A 184 10.06 -6.21 -18.14
N PHE A 185 10.97 -6.13 -17.17
CA PHE A 185 10.90 -5.27 -16.00
C PHE A 185 11.97 -4.16 -16.09
N LEU A 186 12.42 -3.78 -17.28
CA LEU A 186 13.31 -2.63 -17.42
C LEU A 186 12.55 -1.35 -17.05
N LEU A 187 13.04 -0.60 -16.06
CA LEU A 187 12.68 0.81 -15.87
C LEU A 187 13.76 1.67 -16.54
N ASP A 188 13.48 2.19 -17.73
CA ASP A 188 14.41 3.04 -18.48
C ASP A 188 14.04 4.51 -18.30
N PHE A 189 14.89 5.26 -17.59
CA PHE A 189 14.69 6.69 -17.39
C PHE A 189 14.78 7.50 -18.70
N LYS A 190 15.52 7.02 -19.70
CA LYS A 190 15.74 7.75 -20.97
C LYS A 190 14.46 7.97 -21.77
N VAL A 191 13.48 7.09 -21.58
CA VAL A 191 12.16 7.15 -22.22
C VAL A 191 11.07 7.66 -21.28
N LEU A 192 11.42 7.99 -20.03
CA LEU A 192 10.52 8.49 -18.98
C LEU A 192 11.09 9.78 -18.36
N PRO A 193 11.11 10.90 -19.10
CA PRO A 193 11.77 12.14 -18.66
C PRO A 193 11.22 12.68 -17.34
N GLU A 194 9.92 12.50 -17.07
CA GLU A 194 9.30 12.90 -15.80
C GLU A 194 9.89 12.12 -14.62
N LEU A 195 10.06 10.80 -14.75
CA LEU A 195 10.67 9.99 -13.70
C LEU A 195 12.17 10.23 -13.58
N GLN A 196 12.84 10.55 -14.69
CA GLN A 196 14.25 10.93 -14.67
C GLN A 196 14.45 12.19 -13.83
N GLN A 197 13.70 13.24 -14.13
CA GLN A 197 13.78 14.52 -13.43
C GLN A 197 13.41 14.37 -11.95
N MET A 198 12.35 13.63 -11.63
CA MET A 198 11.86 13.50 -10.26
C MET A 198 12.71 12.57 -9.38
N TYR A 199 13.34 11.54 -9.95
CA TYR A 199 14.00 10.50 -9.17
C TYR A 199 15.48 10.38 -9.52
N ASN A 200 15.81 10.06 -10.78
CA ASN A 200 17.20 9.73 -11.14
C ASN A 200 18.16 10.90 -10.93
N GLU A 201 17.77 12.11 -11.33
CA GLU A 201 18.58 13.32 -11.15
C GLU A 201 18.64 13.80 -9.69
N GLN A 202 17.74 13.29 -8.84
CA GLN A 202 17.62 13.67 -7.44
C GLN A 202 18.33 12.69 -6.49
N GLU A 203 18.86 11.56 -6.98
CA GLU A 203 19.57 10.54 -6.19
C GLU A 203 20.71 11.13 -5.35
N GLN A 204 21.30 12.25 -5.78
CA GLN A 204 22.35 12.97 -5.05
C GLN A 204 21.89 13.56 -3.70
N TYR A 205 20.59 13.79 -3.51
CA TYR A 205 20.05 14.41 -2.30
C TYR A 205 19.60 13.40 -1.25
N ASP A 206 19.08 12.25 -1.66
CA ASP A 206 18.44 11.28 -0.75
C ASP A 206 18.92 9.83 -0.93
N GLY A 207 19.71 9.52 -1.96
CA GLY A 207 20.14 8.16 -2.28
C GLY A 207 19.00 7.23 -2.70
N TYR A 208 17.85 7.77 -3.11
CA TYR A 208 16.66 6.98 -3.41
C TYR A 208 16.67 6.41 -4.85
N TYR A 209 17.10 5.16 -4.97
CA TYR A 209 17.09 4.45 -6.26
C TYR A 209 15.71 3.87 -6.60
N ARG A 210 15.10 4.36 -7.69
CA ARG A 210 13.78 3.90 -8.17
C ARG A 210 13.84 2.72 -9.16
N ASP A 211 15.01 2.43 -9.72
CA ASP A 211 15.22 1.44 -10.78
C ASP A 211 15.89 0.15 -10.29
N ARG A 212 15.79 -0.17 -9.00
CA ARG A 212 16.37 -1.42 -8.47
C ARG A 212 15.71 -2.66 -9.06
N CYS A 213 16.45 -3.76 -9.08
CA CYS A 213 16.02 -5.05 -9.61
C CYS A 213 14.88 -5.65 -8.77
N VAL A 214 13.75 -5.95 -9.44
CA VAL A 214 12.57 -6.57 -8.81
C VAL A 214 12.77 -8.04 -8.42
N PHE A 215 13.88 -8.64 -8.81
CA PHE A 215 14.24 -10.03 -8.49
C PHE A 215 15.48 -10.10 -7.59
N SER A 216 15.79 -9.04 -6.84
CA SER A 216 16.89 -9.10 -5.87
C SER A 216 16.49 -9.91 -4.63
N ASP A 217 17.48 -10.56 -4.05
CA ASP A 217 17.40 -11.35 -2.82
C ASP A 217 17.09 -10.48 -1.59
N GLU A 218 17.47 -9.21 -1.59
CA GLU A 218 17.22 -8.23 -0.52
C GLU A 218 15.73 -7.92 -0.25
N ILE A 219 14.82 -8.30 -1.15
CA ILE A 219 13.38 -8.09 -0.95
C ILE A 219 12.87 -9.05 0.13
N ASP A 220 12.19 -8.53 1.15
CA ASP A 220 11.64 -9.33 2.25
C ASP A 220 10.09 -9.29 2.34
N ILE A 221 9.43 -8.53 1.45
CA ILE A 221 7.97 -8.44 1.37
C ILE A 221 7.33 -9.58 0.56
N GLU A 222 6.07 -9.86 0.85
CA GLU A 222 5.24 -10.82 0.15
C GLU A 222 4.65 -10.25 -1.15
N ASP A 223 4.39 -11.14 -2.12
CA ASP A 223 3.69 -10.82 -3.37
C ASP A 223 2.39 -11.62 -3.56
N THR A 224 2.21 -12.65 -2.74
CA THR A 224 1.06 -13.55 -2.70
C THR A 224 0.54 -13.58 -1.26
N MET A 225 -0.66 -13.03 -1.02
CA MET A 225 -1.23 -12.98 0.33
C MET A 225 -2.69 -13.41 0.36
N GLN A 226 -3.06 -14.16 1.39
CA GLN A 226 -4.43 -14.53 1.73
C GLN A 226 -4.71 -14.23 3.21
N VAL A 227 -5.90 -13.71 3.49
CA VAL A 227 -6.32 -13.33 4.84
C VAL A 227 -7.76 -13.77 5.07
N MET A 228 -8.02 -14.46 6.18
CA MET A 228 -9.36 -14.70 6.70
C MET A 228 -9.61 -13.77 7.89
N VAL A 229 -10.78 -13.13 7.92
CA VAL A 229 -11.19 -12.22 8.99
C VAL A 229 -12.56 -12.60 9.52
N THR A 230 -12.70 -12.66 10.84
CA THR A 230 -14.01 -12.68 11.51
C THR A 230 -14.25 -11.30 12.11
N TYR A 231 -15.40 -10.70 11.81
CA TYR A 231 -15.80 -9.38 12.31
C TYR A 231 -16.69 -9.50 13.55
N ARG A 232 -16.70 -8.46 14.39
CA ARG A 232 -17.56 -8.39 15.59
C ARG A 232 -19.06 -8.49 15.29
N SER A 233 -19.48 -8.21 14.05
CA SER A 233 -20.87 -8.39 13.60
C SER A 233 -21.27 -9.86 13.39
N GLY A 234 -20.29 -10.78 13.42
CA GLY A 234 -20.40 -12.18 13.03
C GLY A 234 -20.16 -12.46 11.54
N ALA A 235 -19.96 -11.42 10.72
CA ALA A 235 -19.60 -11.61 9.31
C ALA A 235 -18.17 -12.13 9.16
N THR A 236 -17.91 -12.94 8.14
CA THR A 236 -16.56 -13.40 7.79
C THR A 236 -16.08 -12.80 6.47
N MET A 237 -14.77 -12.74 6.25
CA MET A 237 -14.20 -12.33 4.97
C MET A 237 -13.04 -13.22 4.58
N SER A 238 -13.01 -13.61 3.30
CA SER A 238 -11.86 -14.17 2.61
C SER A 238 -11.26 -13.09 1.71
N TYR A 239 -10.01 -12.72 1.96
CA TYR A 239 -9.28 -11.70 1.21
C TYR A 239 -8.06 -12.29 0.52
N THR A 240 -7.81 -11.89 -0.72
CA THR A 240 -6.59 -12.24 -1.47
C THR A 240 -6.00 -11.00 -2.13
N LEU A 241 -4.67 -10.88 -2.07
CA LEU A 241 -3.91 -9.90 -2.83
C LEU A 241 -2.75 -10.57 -3.57
N HIS A 242 -2.68 -10.33 -4.87
CA HIS A 242 -1.57 -10.76 -5.72
C HIS A 242 -0.94 -9.57 -6.43
N ALA A 243 0.39 -9.51 -6.41
CA ALA A 243 1.15 -8.39 -6.94
C ALA A 243 1.77 -8.63 -8.32
N PHE A 244 1.33 -9.65 -9.07
CA PHE A 244 1.97 -10.08 -10.32
C PHE A 244 0.96 -10.56 -11.37
N MET A 245 -0.27 -10.04 -11.31
CA MET A 245 -1.36 -10.49 -12.18
C MET A 245 -1.24 -9.88 -13.60
N PRO A 246 -1.92 -10.45 -14.61
CA PRO A 246 -1.95 -9.87 -15.95
C PRO A 246 -2.91 -8.67 -16.08
N TRP A 247 -3.67 -8.35 -15.04
CA TRP A 247 -4.63 -7.23 -15.01
C TRP A 247 -4.64 -6.59 -13.62
N GLU A 248 -5.18 -5.38 -13.53
CA GLU A 248 -5.31 -4.67 -12.26
C GLU A 248 -6.75 -4.30 -11.96
N GLY A 249 -7.14 -4.53 -10.70
CA GLY A 249 -8.45 -4.19 -10.18
C GLY A 249 -8.86 -5.12 -9.06
N TYR A 250 -10.16 -5.20 -8.79
CA TYR A 250 -10.68 -6.08 -7.76
C TYR A 250 -12.07 -6.58 -8.07
N THR A 251 -12.37 -7.73 -7.46
CA THR A 251 -13.73 -8.25 -7.32
C THR A 251 -14.03 -8.34 -5.84
N ILE A 252 -15.14 -7.75 -5.41
CA ILE A 252 -15.65 -7.91 -4.05
C ILE A 252 -17.11 -8.30 -4.08
N SER A 253 -17.48 -9.21 -3.19
CA SER A 253 -18.84 -9.69 -3.06
C SER A 253 -19.30 -9.74 -1.63
N PHE A 254 -20.54 -9.35 -1.40
CA PHE A 254 -21.20 -9.35 -0.10
C PHE A 254 -22.39 -10.31 -0.15
N ASN A 255 -22.35 -11.36 0.65
CA ASN A 255 -23.42 -12.34 0.76
C ASN A 255 -24.25 -12.01 1.98
N GLY A 256 -25.51 -11.63 1.77
CA GLY A 256 -26.44 -11.30 2.85
C GLY A 256 -27.62 -12.26 2.91
N THR A 257 -28.43 -12.13 3.97
CA THR A 257 -29.59 -13.00 4.22
C THR A 257 -30.67 -12.92 3.13
N HIS A 258 -30.72 -11.85 2.34
CA HIS A 258 -31.74 -11.63 1.30
C HIS A 258 -31.16 -11.49 -0.12
N GLY A 259 -29.84 -11.64 -0.31
CA GLY A 259 -29.24 -11.54 -1.64
C GLY A 259 -27.73 -11.35 -1.62
N ARG A 260 -27.18 -11.01 -2.79
CA ARG A 260 -25.76 -10.76 -3.01
C ARG A 260 -25.55 -9.47 -3.79
N ILE A 261 -24.55 -8.69 -3.40
CA ILE A 261 -24.01 -7.59 -4.20
C ILE A 261 -22.59 -7.99 -4.61
N GLU A 262 -22.28 -7.85 -5.89
CA GLU A 262 -20.95 -8.06 -6.45
C GLU A 262 -20.51 -6.79 -7.17
N HIS A 263 -19.28 -6.38 -6.93
CA HIS A 263 -18.66 -5.23 -7.57
C HIS A 263 -17.31 -5.65 -8.15
N ILE A 264 -17.19 -5.49 -9.46
CA ILE A 264 -15.98 -5.73 -10.23
C ILE A 264 -15.50 -4.38 -10.73
N CYS A 265 -14.29 -3.99 -10.33
CA CYS A 265 -13.65 -2.77 -10.78
C CYS A 265 -12.36 -3.15 -11.47
N GLN A 266 -12.25 -2.77 -12.74
CA GLN A 266 -11.06 -2.96 -13.53
C GLN A 266 -10.36 -1.62 -13.70
N GLU A 267 -9.13 -1.52 -13.20
CA GLU A 267 -8.34 -0.28 -13.23
C GLU A 267 -7.41 -0.26 -14.45
N VAL A 268 -6.83 -1.41 -14.80
CA VAL A 268 -6.01 -1.56 -16.00
C VAL A 268 -6.30 -2.89 -16.69
N ASP A 269 -6.62 -2.79 -17.98
CA ASP A 269 -6.93 -3.90 -18.86
C ASP A 269 -5.78 -4.11 -19.84
N SER A 270 -4.70 -4.79 -19.41
CA SER A 270 -3.60 -5.08 -20.33
C SER A 270 -2.85 -6.37 -19.98
N ILE A 271 -3.26 -7.44 -20.64
CA ILE A 271 -2.39 -8.56 -21.01
C ILE A 271 -1.41 -8.01 -22.06
N ASN A 272 -0.21 -7.57 -21.68
CA ASN A 272 0.85 -7.43 -22.68
C ASN A 272 2.21 -7.94 -22.15
N PRO A 273 2.71 -9.09 -22.62
CA PRO A 273 3.98 -9.68 -22.20
C PRO A 273 5.24 -8.96 -22.71
N SER A 274 5.12 -7.72 -23.20
CA SER A 274 6.17 -6.99 -23.91
C SER A 274 6.38 -5.56 -23.37
N PHE A 275 6.42 -5.39 -22.04
CA PHE A 275 6.68 -4.07 -21.46
C PHE A 275 8.16 -3.67 -21.63
N LYS A 276 8.45 -2.96 -22.72
CA LYS A 276 9.43 -1.87 -22.73
C LYS A 276 8.64 -0.57 -22.50
N HIS A 277 9.10 0.24 -21.56
CA HIS A 277 8.62 1.62 -21.39
C HIS A 277 8.99 2.47 -22.61
#